data_AF-A0AAN5C0P8-F1
#
_entry.id   AF-A0AAN5C0P8-F1
#
_cell.length_a   1.000
_cell.length_b   1.000
_cell.length_c   1.000
_cell.angle_alpha   90.00
_cell.angle_beta   90.00
_cell.angle_gamma   90.00
#
_symmetry.space_group_name_H-M   'P 1'
#
loop_
_entity.id
_entity.type
_entity.pdbx_description
1 polymer ?
#
loop_
_entity_poly.entity_id
_entity_poly.type
_entity_poly.pdbx_seq_one_letter_code
_entity_poly.pdbx_strand_id
1 'polypeptide(L)'
;MIQSAGRGGWVLPKGGWETDEETAQQAACREAWEEGGIICTVLRDLGMIPDMRPSTLLTSHAPKASYQFFEVIVDREEAQWPEMHKRKRQWVSYAQAAAALASRPELLEALNRSSMKR
;
A
#
# COMPACT_ATOMS: atom_id res chain seq x y z
N MET A 1 5.57 -4.25 -3.73
CA MET A 1 5.52 -4.32 -2.26
C MET A 1 6.58 -3.40 -1.67
N ILE A 2 6.36 -2.93 -0.44
CA ILE A 2 7.35 -2.17 0.33
C ILE A 2 7.54 -2.77 1.72
N GLN A 3 8.69 -2.55 2.34
CA GLN A 3 8.93 -2.94 3.72
C GLN A 3 8.05 -2.11 4.68
N SER A 4 7.45 -2.75 5.67
CA SER A 4 6.69 -2.06 6.73
C SER A 4 7.62 -1.22 7.62
N ALA A 5 7.19 -0.02 8.00
CA ALA A 5 7.89 0.81 8.99
C ALA A 5 7.92 0.19 10.41
N GLY A 6 7.03 -0.77 10.69
CA GLY A 6 6.85 -1.39 12.02
C GLY A 6 7.60 -2.72 12.20
N ARG A 7 6.87 -3.75 12.70
CA ARG A 7 7.39 -5.08 13.11
C ARG A 7 7.89 -5.98 11.96
N GLY A 8 8.64 -5.43 11.02
CA GLY A 8 9.14 -6.15 9.85
C GLY A 8 8.03 -6.61 8.91
N GLY A 9 8.42 -7.24 7.81
CA GLY A 9 7.50 -7.74 6.79
C GLY A 9 7.21 -6.74 5.66
N TRP A 10 6.34 -7.18 4.74
CA TRP A 10 6.02 -6.47 3.52
C TRP A 10 4.55 -6.03 3.52
N VAL A 11 4.29 -4.84 2.99
CA VAL A 11 2.95 -4.27 2.83
C VAL A 11 2.79 -3.65 1.43
N LEU A 12 1.56 -3.27 1.10
CA LEU A 12 1.28 -2.37 -0.02
C LEU A 12 1.58 -0.91 0.41
N PRO A 13 2.00 -0.03 -0.51
CA PRO A 13 2.13 1.39 -0.23
C PRO A 13 0.80 2.00 0.25
N LYS A 14 0.85 2.80 1.31
CA LYS A 14 -0.33 3.44 1.92
C LYS A 14 0.05 4.41 3.04
N GLY A 15 -0.59 5.56 3.05
CA GLY A 15 -0.59 6.50 4.16
C GLY A 15 -1.85 7.36 4.21
N GLY A 16 -1.72 8.55 4.78
CA GLY A 16 -2.85 9.44 5.05
C GLY A 16 -3.36 10.11 3.79
N TRP A 17 -4.65 10.43 3.77
CA TRP A 17 -5.21 11.40 2.82
C TRP A 17 -5.07 12.79 3.44
N GLU A 18 -4.24 13.63 2.83
CA GLU A 18 -3.92 14.97 3.29
C GLU A 18 -4.93 16.00 2.75
N THR A 19 -5.08 17.13 3.44
CA THR A 19 -6.14 18.11 3.15
C THR A 19 -5.92 18.93 1.87
N ASP A 20 -4.69 18.93 1.37
CA ASP A 20 -4.29 19.57 0.11
C ASP A 20 -4.47 18.64 -1.10
N GLU A 21 -4.92 17.40 -0.90
CA GLU A 21 -5.22 16.45 -1.95
C GLU A 21 -6.72 16.45 -2.26
N GLU A 22 -7.09 16.73 -3.51
CA GLU A 22 -8.49 16.77 -3.95
C GLU A 22 -9.15 15.37 -3.91
N THR A 23 -8.36 14.31 -4.03
CA THR A 23 -8.84 12.93 -4.17
C THR A 23 -7.97 11.89 -3.45
N ALA A 24 -8.57 10.81 -2.98
CA ALA A 24 -7.84 9.68 -2.38
C ALA A 24 -6.89 8.98 -3.39
N GLN A 25 -7.17 9.10 -4.70
CA GLN A 25 -6.31 8.64 -5.78
C GLN A 25 -4.97 9.37 -5.78
N GLN A 26 -4.99 10.70 -5.60
CA GLN A 26 -3.76 11.50 -5.50
C GLN A 26 -2.94 11.06 -4.29
N ALA A 27 -3.59 10.85 -3.14
CA ALA A 27 -2.95 10.30 -1.94
C ALA A 27 -2.27 8.95 -2.21
N ALA A 28 -2.97 8.02 -2.87
CA ALA A 28 -2.40 6.71 -3.18
C ALA A 28 -1.18 6.80 -4.13
N CYS A 29 -1.21 7.69 -5.12
CA CYS A 29 -0.07 7.93 -6.00
C CYS A 29 1.10 8.61 -5.28
N ARG A 30 0.85 9.58 -4.40
CA ARG A 30 1.88 10.21 -3.58
C ARG A 30 2.56 9.18 -2.68
N GLU A 31 1.79 8.35 -1.99
CA GLU A 31 2.34 7.31 -1.10
C GLU A 31 3.13 6.24 -1.87
N ALA A 32 2.69 5.87 -3.08
CA ALA A 32 3.46 4.98 -3.96
C ALA A 32 4.82 5.60 -4.34
N TRP A 33 4.86 6.91 -4.57
CA TRP A 33 6.09 7.66 -4.82
C TRP A 33 6.97 7.75 -3.56
N GLU A 34 6.41 8.20 -2.44
CA GLU A 34 7.14 8.46 -1.21
C GLU A 34 7.73 7.18 -0.60
N GLU A 35 6.93 6.13 -0.48
CA GLU A 35 7.35 4.88 0.15
C GLU A 35 8.08 3.94 -0.81
N GLY A 36 7.74 4.01 -2.10
CA GLY A 36 8.12 3.02 -3.10
C GLY A 36 8.91 3.55 -4.29
N GLY A 37 9.07 4.86 -4.46
CA GLY A 37 9.70 5.43 -5.66
C GLY A 37 8.96 5.05 -6.95
N ILE A 38 7.65 4.83 -6.86
CA ILE A 38 6.80 4.43 -7.98
C ILE A 38 6.02 5.62 -8.47
N ILE A 39 6.11 5.88 -9.76
CA ILE A 39 5.23 6.82 -10.45
C ILE A 39 4.24 6.00 -11.25
N CYS A 40 2.96 6.27 -11.04
CA CYS A 40 1.90 5.42 -11.53
C CYS A 40 0.62 6.19 -11.86
N THR A 41 -0.18 5.54 -12.69
CA THR A 41 -1.51 6.02 -13.07
C THR A 41 -2.56 5.06 -12.50
N VAL A 42 -3.58 5.61 -11.83
CA VAL A 42 -4.69 4.81 -11.28
C VAL A 42 -5.52 4.24 -12.43
N LEU A 43 -5.71 2.93 -12.41
CA LEU A 43 -6.57 2.21 -13.35
C LEU A 43 -7.96 2.01 -12.78
N ARG A 44 -8.05 1.56 -11.52
CA ARG A 44 -9.30 1.11 -10.91
C ARG A 44 -9.34 1.40 -9.43
N ASP A 45 -10.53 1.72 -8.95
CA ASP A 45 -10.86 1.76 -7.53
C ASP A 45 -11.23 0.34 -7.06
N LEU A 46 -10.51 -0.17 -6.05
CA LEU A 46 -10.74 -1.49 -5.44
C LEU A 46 -11.69 -1.40 -4.23
N GLY A 47 -12.15 -0.19 -3.92
CA GLY A 47 -13.11 0.13 -2.88
C GLY A 47 -12.46 0.31 -1.51
N MET A 48 -13.33 0.65 -0.56
CA MET A 48 -12.97 0.78 0.84
C MET A 48 -12.90 -0.58 1.52
N ILE A 49 -11.84 -0.82 2.27
CA ILE A 49 -11.64 -2.02 3.10
C ILE A 49 -11.30 -1.55 4.52
N PRO A 50 -12.09 -1.96 5.54
CA PRO A 50 -11.79 -1.58 6.91
C PRO A 50 -10.51 -2.25 7.40
N ASP A 51 -9.81 -1.60 8.33
CA ASP A 51 -8.70 -2.23 9.02
C ASP A 51 -9.17 -3.44 9.84
N MET A 52 -8.64 -4.60 9.50
CA MET A 52 -8.97 -5.90 10.08
C MET A 52 -7.95 -6.37 11.12
N ARG A 53 -6.98 -5.54 11.49
CA ARG A 53 -6.06 -5.84 12.58
C ARG A 53 -6.82 -6.05 13.90
N PRO A 54 -6.39 -6.99 14.74
CA PRO A 54 -6.88 -7.09 16.11
C PRO A 54 -6.56 -5.80 16.88
N SER A 55 -7.42 -5.43 17.83
CA SER A 55 -7.29 -4.19 18.61
C SER A 55 -5.95 -4.08 19.36
N THR A 56 -5.33 -5.21 19.71
CA THR A 56 -4.01 -5.28 20.36
C THR A 56 -2.85 -4.79 19.48
N LEU A 57 -3.06 -4.66 18.17
CA LEU A 57 -2.07 -4.13 17.22
C LEU A 57 -2.34 -2.68 16.81
N LEU A 58 -3.37 -2.06 17.37
CA LEU A 58 -3.66 -0.63 17.19
C LEU A 58 -2.87 0.19 18.20
N THR A 59 -2.31 1.31 17.77
CA THR A 59 -1.54 2.23 18.62
C THR A 59 -1.93 3.67 18.32
N SER A 60 -1.52 4.63 19.16
CA SER A 60 -1.73 6.06 18.87
C SER A 60 -1.09 6.50 17.53
N HIS A 61 0.02 5.88 17.15
CA HIS A 61 0.73 6.15 15.90
C HIS A 61 0.22 5.33 14.70
N ALA A 62 -0.61 4.32 14.94
CA ALA A 62 -1.24 3.50 13.92
C ALA A 62 -2.66 3.11 14.36
N PRO A 63 -3.56 4.10 14.45
CA PRO A 63 -4.92 3.90 14.93
C PRO A 63 -5.72 3.02 13.97
N LYS A 64 -6.96 2.69 14.36
CA LYS A 64 -7.89 2.03 13.45
C LYS A 64 -8.19 2.95 12.28
N ALA A 65 -8.14 2.42 11.06
CA ALA A 65 -8.39 3.15 9.84
C ALA A 65 -9.35 2.41 8.91
N SER A 66 -9.82 3.09 7.88
CA SER A 66 -10.37 2.47 6.68
C SER A 66 -9.45 2.83 5.53
N TYR A 67 -9.21 1.88 4.63
CA TYR A 67 -8.31 2.06 3.51
C TYR A 67 -9.11 2.08 2.21
N GLN A 68 -8.94 3.12 1.39
CA GLN A 68 -9.37 3.08 0.00
C GLN A 68 -8.19 2.55 -0.83
N PHE A 69 -8.39 1.44 -1.54
CA PHE A 69 -7.33 0.86 -2.37
C PHE A 69 -7.54 1.15 -3.85
N PHE A 70 -6.44 1.37 -4.54
CA PHE A 70 -6.44 1.59 -5.98
C PHE A 70 -5.48 0.63 -6.66
N GLU A 71 -5.91 0.09 -7.80
CA GLU A 71 -5.02 -0.58 -8.71
C GLU A 71 -4.41 0.45 -9.65
N VAL A 72 -3.10 0.33 -9.85
CA VAL A 72 -2.33 1.28 -10.66
C VAL A 72 -1.53 0.54 -11.72
N ILE A 73 -1.24 1.24 -12.81
CA ILE A 73 -0.16 0.86 -13.73
C ILE A 73 1.08 1.67 -13.37
N VAL A 74 2.23 0.99 -13.30
CA VAL A 74 3.50 1.67 -13.04
C VAL A 74 4.05 2.23 -14.33
N ASP A 75 4.19 3.55 -14.36
CA ASP A 75 4.72 4.30 -15.49
C ASP A 75 6.24 4.31 -15.44
N ARG A 76 6.82 4.51 -14.25
CA ARG A 76 8.26 4.41 -14.02
C ARG A 76 8.62 4.10 -12.57
N GLU A 77 9.83 3.60 -12.44
CA GLU A 77 10.49 3.32 -11.17
C GLU A 77 11.69 4.26 -11.02
N GLU A 78 11.75 4.97 -9.90
CA GLU A 78 12.85 5.88 -9.61
C GLU A 78 13.91 5.21 -8.74
N ALA A 79 15.17 5.60 -9.00
CA ALA A 79 16.33 5.12 -8.26
C ALA A 79 16.50 5.81 -6.90
N GLN A 80 16.02 7.05 -6.77
CA GLN A 80 16.01 7.80 -5.52
C GLN A 80 14.59 8.25 -5.23
N TRP A 81 14.15 8.07 -3.99
CA TRP A 81 12.80 8.43 -3.56
C TRP A 81 12.78 8.81 -2.07
N PRO A 82 11.76 9.55 -1.61
CA PRO A 82 11.76 10.20 -0.29
C PRO A 82 12.05 9.25 0.88
N GLU A 83 11.40 8.08 0.93
CA GLU A 83 11.57 7.13 2.04
C GLU A 83 12.55 5.98 1.75
N MET A 84 13.42 6.08 0.75
CA MET A 84 14.32 4.96 0.36
C MET A 84 15.26 4.48 1.48
N HIS A 85 15.49 5.34 2.49
CA HIS A 85 16.28 5.03 3.67
C HIS A 85 15.48 4.33 4.78
N LYS A 86 14.14 4.38 4.74
CA LYS A 86 13.22 3.71 5.67
C LYS A 86 12.58 2.47 5.07
N ARG A 87 12.43 2.44 3.75
CA ARG A 87 11.65 1.44 3.01
C ARG A 87 12.52 0.75 1.97
N LYS A 88 12.32 -0.55 1.83
CA LYS A 88 12.79 -1.32 0.67
C LYS A 88 11.60 -1.57 -0.25
N ARG A 89 11.81 -1.43 -1.57
CA ARG A 89 10.87 -1.84 -2.62
C ARG A 89 11.21 -3.25 -3.08
N GLN A 90 10.18 -4.06 -3.34
CA GLN A 90 10.34 -5.35 -4.03
C GLN A 90 9.16 -5.64 -4.94
N TRP A 91 9.48 -6.06 -6.17
CA TRP A 91 8.55 -6.65 -7.12
C TRP A 91 8.37 -8.13 -6.82
N VAL A 92 7.12 -8.58 -6.82
CA VAL A 92 6.74 -9.94 -6.46
C VAL A 92 5.59 -10.41 -7.34
N SER A 93 5.49 -11.72 -7.53
CA SER A 93 4.31 -12.33 -8.12
C SER A 93 3.10 -12.23 -7.17
N TYR A 94 1.90 -12.47 -7.69
CA TYR A 94 0.69 -12.54 -6.87
C TYR A 94 0.85 -13.55 -5.72
N ALA A 95 1.33 -14.76 -6.01
CA ALA A 95 1.51 -15.80 -4.99
C ALA A 95 2.48 -15.37 -3.86
N GLN A 96 3.57 -14.69 -4.22
CA GLN A 96 4.53 -14.15 -3.25
C GLN A 96 3.92 -13.00 -2.42
N ALA A 97 3.17 -12.09 -3.05
CA ALA A 97 2.46 -11.03 -2.36
C ALA A 97 1.40 -11.58 -1.40
N ALA A 98 0.63 -12.58 -1.84
CA ALA A 98 -0.41 -13.21 -1.04
C ALA A 98 0.16 -13.88 0.21
N ALA A 99 1.28 -14.60 0.05
CA ALA A 99 2.01 -15.20 1.18
C ALA A 99 2.53 -14.13 2.16
N ALA A 100 3.10 -13.04 1.64
CA ALA A 100 3.64 -11.95 2.47
C ALA A 100 2.55 -11.18 3.24
N LEU A 101 1.35 -11.08 2.67
CA LEU A 101 0.20 -10.36 3.23
C LEU A 101 -0.72 -11.24 4.08
N ALA A 102 -0.41 -12.52 4.29
CA ALA A 102 -1.29 -13.46 5.00
C ALA A 102 -1.69 -13.00 6.43
N SER A 103 -0.85 -12.22 7.10
CA SER A 103 -1.13 -11.65 8.43
C SER A 103 -1.83 -10.28 8.39
N ARG A 104 -2.11 -9.76 7.20
CA ARG A 104 -2.73 -8.46 6.92
C ARG A 104 -3.95 -8.68 6.01
N PRO A 105 -5.04 -9.27 6.53
CA PRO A 105 -6.18 -9.69 5.72
C PRO A 105 -6.81 -8.56 4.90
N GLU A 106 -6.79 -7.33 5.41
CA GLU A 106 -7.27 -6.15 4.66
C GLU A 106 -6.43 -5.84 3.41
N LEU A 107 -5.11 -6.07 3.47
CA LEU A 107 -4.21 -5.90 2.32
C LEU A 107 -4.31 -7.07 1.35
N LEU A 108 -4.47 -8.28 1.88
CA LEU A 108 -4.71 -9.48 1.08
C LEU A 108 -6.03 -9.38 0.32
N GLU A 109 -7.07 -8.83 0.93
CA GLU A 109 -8.35 -8.55 0.28
C GLU A 109 -8.18 -7.56 -0.87
N ALA A 110 -7.44 -6.46 -0.67
CA ALA A 110 -7.13 -5.52 -1.75
C ALA A 110 -6.41 -6.22 -2.92
N LEU A 111 -5.40 -7.05 -2.61
CA LEU A 111 -4.70 -7.86 -3.61
C LEU A 111 -5.66 -8.79 -4.36
N ASN A 112 -6.61 -9.42 -3.67
CA ASN A 112 -7.60 -10.32 -4.27
C ASN A 112 -8.58 -9.63 -5.22
N ARG A 113 -8.89 -8.35 -4.98
CA ARG A 113 -9.74 -7.52 -5.84
C ARG A 113 -9.01 -7.01 -7.09
N SER A 114 -7.68 -6.99 -7.06
CA SER A 114 -6.87 -6.55 -8.20
C SER A 114 -6.98 -7.50 -9.41
N SER A 115 -6.58 -7.01 -10.59
CA SER A 115 -6.54 -7.79 -11.83
C SER A 115 -5.29 -8.67 -11.94
N MET A 116 -4.41 -8.66 -10.93
CA MET A 116 -3.16 -9.43 -10.98
C MET A 116 -3.45 -10.92 -11.17
N LYS A 117 -2.72 -11.53 -12.10
CA LYS A 117 -2.84 -12.97 -12.40
C LYS A 117 -2.32 -13.79 -11.23
N ARG A 118 -3.13 -14.76 -10.82
CA ARG A 118 -2.85 -15.67 -9.69
C ARG A 118 -1.86 -16.76 -10.06
#